data_AF-A0A2D1KQZ5-F1
#
_entry.id   AF-A0A2D1KQZ5-F1
#
_cell.length_a   1.000
_cell.length_b   1.000
_cell.length_c   1.000
_cell.angle_alpha   90.00
_cell.angle_beta   90.00
_cell.angle_gamma   90.00
#
_symmetry.space_group_name_H-M   'P 1'
#
loop_
_entity.id
_entity.type
_entity.pdbx_description
1 polymer ?
#
loop_
_entity_poly.entity_id
_entity_poly.type
_entity_poly.pdbx_seq_one_letter_code
_entity_poly.pdbx_strand_id
1 'polypeptide(L)'
;MNNWQQLFTADILAQSQPLAVTDLISRPTAITVTVQQYPVTITITAEKIQHMTCTCSIAATGKNCPHMAAVLLAYDQQVAALTKLVAVADESLVQRFLAQQLVGNEPLIQAFRQALKPTKRTTANLPHYTKQLDQVMADYFEAAMVYDDWYDEDYPTPAVYEFLTKAVNDLSALGDGAAALELVTQFVEQVTTSTEDEELIDMLTDDGGFTAVLQALFAAAPVATKQKGFAWIQQQVLAAPTDYFVTDFYQCLRDYFTEEEFLVAELALANQVLNTDDPLFNEDQAGNWLALSLQLMRRLKQSPTELATFADEHWAYSAVQSQYADILIAAKDYPAAIKALNASVKLERNWPKGIKAQRRRLATIYQTLQQPDKYRHQLHLMLTGAGVDMTIIAELKASCTAEQWQQEREKLFHALSNSFDVDQFYFSEQRYDLLTQYVLKATGLDVAEKYLAVLKQDHGQELLPKYTKFIRERSATASNREQYQNLATYLHSMATMPNSAAPAQSLRAELLAKYPRRYTMREEFNRVVLSEE
;
A
#
# COMPACT_ATOMS: atom_id res chain seq x y z
N MET A 1 6.95 -7.00 -36.52
CA MET A 1 6.04 -5.82 -36.49
C MET A 1 5.08 -6.00 -35.32
N ASN A 2 4.87 -5.00 -34.46
CA ASN A 2 4.08 -5.23 -33.24
C ASN A 2 2.57 -5.17 -33.52
N ASN A 3 1.83 -6.17 -33.00
CA ASN A 3 0.36 -6.23 -32.94
C ASN A 3 -0.40 -6.20 -34.27
N TRP A 4 0.25 -6.52 -35.41
CA TRP A 4 -0.43 -6.51 -36.71
C TRP A 4 -1.58 -7.52 -36.79
N GLN A 5 -1.56 -8.60 -36.00
CA GLN A 5 -2.62 -9.61 -35.99
C GLN A 5 -3.98 -9.01 -35.61
N GLN A 6 -4.02 -7.91 -34.84
CA GLN A 6 -5.25 -7.22 -34.45
C GLN A 6 -5.99 -6.58 -35.64
N LEU A 7 -5.30 -6.41 -36.78
CA LEU A 7 -5.89 -5.87 -38.02
C LEU A 7 -6.73 -6.91 -38.77
N PHE A 8 -6.77 -8.16 -38.31
CA PHE A 8 -7.41 -9.28 -38.98
C PHE A 8 -8.36 -10.01 -38.03
N THR A 9 -9.46 -10.54 -38.56
CA THR A 9 -10.34 -11.43 -37.79
C THR A 9 -9.70 -12.81 -37.66
N ALA A 10 -10.12 -13.59 -36.65
CA ALA A 10 -9.61 -14.95 -36.42
C ALA A 10 -9.76 -15.85 -37.67
N ASP A 11 -10.87 -15.73 -38.40
CA ASP A 11 -11.11 -16.49 -39.63
C ASP A 11 -10.11 -16.13 -40.74
N ILE A 12 -9.78 -14.84 -40.89
CA ILE A 12 -8.81 -14.37 -41.89
C ILE A 12 -7.39 -14.84 -41.54
N LEU A 13 -7.03 -14.82 -40.25
CA LEU A 13 -5.75 -15.33 -39.78
C LEU A 13 -5.64 -16.85 -40.01
N ALA A 14 -6.68 -17.62 -39.71
CA ALA A 14 -6.70 -19.06 -39.96
C ALA A 14 -6.56 -19.39 -41.46
N GLN A 15 -7.25 -18.64 -42.33
CA GLN A 15 -7.15 -18.80 -43.78
C GLN A 15 -5.79 -18.37 -44.36
N SER A 16 -5.01 -17.57 -43.64
CA SER A 16 -3.70 -17.10 -44.09
C SER A 16 -2.57 -18.11 -43.87
N GLN A 17 -2.68 -18.96 -42.84
CA GLN A 17 -1.65 -19.94 -42.48
C GLN A 17 -1.25 -20.94 -43.58
N PRO A 18 -2.17 -21.50 -44.39
CA PRO A 18 -1.79 -22.44 -45.44
C PRO A 18 -1.26 -21.77 -46.72
N LEU A 19 -1.28 -20.43 -46.80
CA LEU A 19 -0.83 -19.73 -47.99
C LEU A 19 0.69 -19.67 -48.04
N ALA A 20 1.27 -20.28 -49.08
CA ALA A 20 2.70 -20.18 -49.33
C ALA A 20 3.07 -18.78 -49.83
N VAL A 21 4.05 -18.16 -49.16
CA VAL A 21 4.65 -16.89 -49.56
C VAL A 21 6.11 -17.17 -49.89
N THR A 22 6.46 -17.08 -51.17
CA THR A 22 7.83 -17.24 -51.67
C THR A 22 8.32 -15.91 -52.24
N ASP A 23 9.63 -15.70 -52.26
CA ASP A 23 10.26 -14.51 -52.87
C ASP A 23 9.77 -13.18 -52.28
N LEU A 24 9.62 -13.12 -50.96
CA LEU A 24 9.23 -11.90 -50.24
C LEU A 24 10.31 -10.82 -50.42
N ILE A 25 9.96 -9.73 -51.08
CA ILE A 25 10.85 -8.57 -51.25
C ILE A 25 10.47 -7.53 -50.20
N SER A 26 11.31 -7.41 -49.18
CA SER A 26 11.20 -6.35 -48.18
C SER A 26 12.09 -5.16 -48.55
N ARG A 27 11.48 -3.97 -48.59
CA ARG A 27 12.14 -2.67 -48.71
C ARG A 27 11.85 -1.85 -47.45
N PRO A 28 12.66 -0.83 -47.13
CA PRO A 28 12.49 -0.03 -45.91
C PRO A 28 11.07 0.55 -45.71
N THR A 29 10.36 0.81 -46.81
CA THR A 29 9.02 1.44 -46.79
C THR A 29 7.91 0.52 -47.27
N ALA A 30 8.21 -0.67 -47.78
CA ALA A 30 7.19 -1.56 -48.32
C ALA A 30 7.63 -3.02 -48.40
N ILE A 31 6.70 -3.94 -48.17
CA ILE A 31 6.82 -5.36 -48.50
C ILE A 31 5.97 -5.61 -49.74
N THR A 32 6.55 -6.23 -50.76
CA THR A 32 5.83 -6.59 -51.99
C THR A 32 6.06 -8.05 -52.34
N VAL A 33 4.98 -8.78 -52.56
CA VAL A 33 5.03 -10.20 -52.94
C VAL A 33 3.73 -10.61 -53.62
N THR A 34 3.78 -11.64 -54.46
CA THR A 34 2.58 -12.25 -55.05
C THR A 34 2.22 -13.51 -54.28
N VAL A 35 1.01 -13.57 -53.73
CA VAL A 35 0.51 -14.76 -53.03
C VAL A 35 -0.51 -15.45 -53.92
N GLN A 36 -0.21 -16.69 -54.32
CA GLN A 36 -0.92 -17.47 -55.35
C GLN A 36 -0.96 -16.79 -56.72
N GLN A 37 -1.76 -15.74 -56.88
CA GLN A 37 -1.89 -14.92 -58.10
C GLN A 37 -2.20 -13.44 -57.79
N TYR A 38 -2.31 -13.08 -56.50
CA TYR A 38 -2.69 -11.74 -56.08
C TYR A 38 -1.44 -10.97 -55.64
N PRO A 39 -1.04 -9.91 -56.35
CA PRO A 39 -0.02 -8.99 -55.86
C PRO A 39 -0.52 -8.35 -54.55
N VAL A 40 0.35 -8.41 -53.54
CA VAL A 40 0.16 -7.80 -52.23
C VAL A 40 1.27 -6.77 -52.02
N THR A 41 0.88 -5.57 -51.61
CA THR A 41 1.81 -4.53 -51.18
C THR A 41 1.42 -4.02 -49.80
N ILE A 42 2.38 -4.00 -48.88
CA ILE A 42 2.21 -3.51 -47.51
C ILE A 42 3.17 -2.36 -47.31
N THR A 43 2.66 -1.15 -47.14
CA THR A 43 3.46 0.05 -46.89
C THR A 43 3.70 0.21 -45.40
N ILE A 44 4.97 0.46 -45.02
CA ILE A 44 5.42 0.52 -43.63
C ILE A 44 6.12 1.86 -43.40
N THR A 45 5.89 2.46 -42.23
CA THR A 45 6.64 3.63 -41.78
C THR A 45 6.83 3.54 -40.27
N ALA A 46 8.06 3.70 -39.79
CA ALA A 46 8.42 3.58 -38.38
C ALA A 46 7.84 2.31 -37.71
N GLU A 47 8.01 1.17 -38.37
CA GLU A 47 7.52 -0.16 -37.93
C GLU A 47 5.99 -0.30 -37.78
N LYS A 48 5.22 0.69 -38.24
CA LYS A 48 3.76 0.63 -38.31
C LYS A 48 3.29 0.43 -39.74
N ILE A 49 2.30 -0.45 -39.91
CA ILE A 49 1.61 -0.66 -41.18
C ILE A 49 0.78 0.58 -41.46
N GLN A 50 1.05 1.24 -42.59
CA GLN A 50 0.31 2.42 -43.03
C GLN A 50 -0.87 2.02 -43.92
N HIS A 51 -0.58 1.21 -44.94
CA HIS A 51 -1.58 0.74 -45.91
C HIS A 51 -1.25 -0.67 -46.38
N MET A 52 -2.29 -1.44 -46.68
CA MET A 52 -2.19 -2.76 -47.28
C MET A 52 -3.08 -2.82 -48.52
N THR A 53 -2.53 -3.31 -49.63
CA THR A 53 -3.27 -3.48 -50.88
C THR A 53 -3.14 -4.91 -51.40
N CYS A 54 -4.23 -5.41 -51.96
CA CYS A 54 -4.29 -6.73 -52.61
C CYS A 54 -5.37 -6.66 -53.70
N THR A 55 -5.21 -7.41 -54.79
CA THR A 55 -6.17 -7.43 -55.90
C THR A 55 -7.24 -8.52 -55.76
N CYS A 56 -7.34 -9.18 -54.60
CA CYS A 56 -8.37 -10.20 -54.37
C CYS A 56 -9.75 -9.58 -54.12
N SER A 57 -10.81 -10.38 -54.32
CA SER A 57 -12.20 -9.96 -54.14
C SER A 57 -12.50 -9.44 -52.74
N ILE A 58 -11.87 -10.00 -51.70
CA ILE A 58 -12.03 -9.55 -50.31
C ILE A 58 -11.47 -8.14 -50.14
N ALA A 59 -10.26 -7.89 -50.65
CA ALA A 59 -9.62 -6.59 -50.58
C ALA A 59 -10.37 -5.53 -51.40
N ALA A 60 -11.01 -5.91 -52.50
CA ALA A 60 -11.88 -5.02 -53.28
C ALA A 60 -13.08 -4.47 -52.49
N THR A 61 -13.47 -5.12 -51.38
CA THR A 61 -14.52 -4.62 -50.47
C THR A 61 -13.99 -3.66 -49.39
N GLY A 62 -12.71 -3.28 -49.44
CA GLY A 62 -12.07 -2.42 -48.44
C GLY A 62 -11.68 -3.16 -47.15
N LYS A 63 -11.72 -4.50 -47.14
CA LYS A 63 -11.37 -5.33 -45.98
C LYS A 63 -9.97 -5.94 -46.11
N ASN A 64 -9.32 -6.17 -44.97
CA ASN A 64 -8.07 -6.92 -44.90
C ASN A 64 -8.30 -8.40 -45.25
N CYS A 65 -7.44 -8.96 -46.11
CA CYS A 65 -7.63 -10.30 -46.68
C CYS A 65 -6.59 -11.32 -46.19
N PRO A 66 -6.82 -12.63 -46.38
CA PRO A 66 -5.88 -13.68 -45.96
C PRO A 66 -4.50 -13.55 -46.61
N HIS A 67 -4.43 -13.04 -47.85
CA HIS A 67 -3.17 -12.82 -48.55
C HIS A 67 -2.29 -11.79 -47.82
N MET A 68 -2.87 -10.67 -47.35
CA MET A 68 -2.12 -9.65 -46.60
C MET A 68 -1.58 -10.19 -45.27
N ALA A 69 -2.39 -10.97 -44.55
CA ALA A 69 -1.98 -11.62 -43.31
C ALA A 69 -0.85 -12.64 -43.55
N ALA A 70 -0.92 -13.40 -44.65
CA ALA A 70 0.13 -14.37 -45.01
C ALA A 70 1.48 -13.69 -45.26
N VAL A 71 1.49 -12.52 -45.90
CA VAL A 71 2.72 -11.73 -46.12
C VAL A 71 3.33 -11.25 -44.81
N LEU A 72 2.52 -10.76 -43.87
CA LEU A 72 3.00 -10.32 -42.56
C LEU A 72 3.52 -11.47 -41.71
N LEU A 73 2.85 -12.63 -41.76
CA LEU A 73 3.29 -13.84 -41.08
C LEU A 73 4.64 -14.33 -41.62
N ALA A 74 4.79 -14.40 -42.94
CA ALA A 74 6.04 -14.79 -43.58
C ALA A 74 7.18 -13.81 -43.26
N TYR A 75 6.88 -12.51 -43.23
CA TYR A 75 7.85 -11.48 -42.84
C TYR A 75 8.33 -11.66 -41.39
N ASP A 76 7.42 -11.81 -40.43
CA ASP A 76 7.79 -12.01 -39.02
C ASP A 76 8.59 -13.30 -38.81
N GLN A 77 8.24 -14.39 -39.53
CA GLN A 77 9.02 -15.64 -39.50
C GLN A 77 10.44 -15.44 -40.04
N GLN A 78 10.58 -14.72 -41.16
CA GLN A 78 11.88 -14.44 -41.76
C GLN A 78 12.75 -13.55 -40.85
N VAL A 79 12.16 -12.51 -40.24
CA VAL A 79 12.85 -11.67 -39.25
C VAL A 79 13.29 -12.50 -38.06
N ALA A 80 12.41 -13.32 -37.47
CA ALA A 80 12.74 -14.16 -36.31
C ALA A 80 13.86 -15.16 -36.61
N ALA A 81 13.89 -15.75 -37.81
CA ALA A 81 14.96 -16.63 -38.24
C ALA A 81 16.31 -15.90 -38.37
N LEU A 82 16.30 -14.70 -38.98
CA LEU A 82 17.50 -13.85 -39.11
C LEU A 82 18.00 -13.34 -37.75
N THR A 83 17.10 -12.96 -36.84
CA THR A 83 17.46 -12.55 -35.47
C THR A 83 18.17 -13.68 -34.72
N LYS A 84 17.68 -14.92 -34.84
CA LYS A 84 18.34 -16.09 -34.23
C LYS A 84 19.73 -16.34 -34.83
N LEU A 85 19.88 -16.17 -36.14
CA LEU A 85 21.17 -16.33 -36.82
C LEU A 85 22.19 -15.28 -36.34
N VAL A 86 21.77 -14.03 -36.22
CA VAL A 86 22.64 -12.93 -35.75
C VAL A 86 22.99 -13.10 -34.26
N ALA A 87 22.08 -13.60 -33.43
CA ALA A 87 22.30 -13.78 -31.99
C ALA A 87 23.39 -14.81 -31.64
N VAL A 88 23.73 -15.72 -32.56
CA VAL A 88 24.80 -16.72 -32.37
C VAL A 88 26.19 -16.14 -32.65
N ALA A 89 26.28 -15.01 -33.37
CA ALA A 89 27.54 -14.37 -33.70
C ALA A 89 28.07 -13.52 -32.53
N ASP A 90 29.39 -13.54 -32.32
CA ASP A 90 30.03 -12.64 -31.37
C ASP A 90 30.02 -11.20 -31.88
N GLU A 91 30.09 -10.24 -30.96
CA GLU A 91 29.98 -8.81 -31.27
C GLU A 91 31.05 -8.34 -32.28
N SER A 92 32.27 -8.88 -32.19
CA SER A 92 33.37 -8.50 -33.09
C SER A 92 33.12 -8.95 -34.53
N LEU A 93 32.50 -10.13 -34.71
CA LEU A 93 32.12 -10.66 -36.01
C LEU A 93 31.00 -9.83 -36.63
N VAL A 94 29.98 -9.48 -35.84
CA VAL A 94 28.86 -8.64 -36.30
C VAL A 94 29.34 -7.27 -36.77
N GLN A 95 30.18 -6.61 -35.96
CA GLN A 95 30.73 -5.29 -36.29
C GLN A 95 31.57 -5.34 -37.58
N ARG A 96 32.46 -6.34 -37.70
CA ARG A 96 33.33 -6.50 -38.88
C ARG A 96 32.53 -6.82 -40.13
N PHE A 97 31.57 -7.73 -40.05
CA PHE A 97 30.71 -8.10 -41.18
C PHE A 97 29.88 -6.91 -41.64
N LEU A 98 29.28 -6.17 -40.71
CA LEU A 98 28.51 -4.97 -41.02
C LEU A 98 29.38 -3.90 -41.69
N ALA A 99 30.58 -3.63 -41.13
CA ALA A 99 31.52 -2.68 -41.73
C ALA A 99 31.87 -3.08 -43.17
N GLN A 100 32.09 -4.37 -43.44
CA GLN A 100 32.35 -4.88 -44.79
C GLN A 100 31.15 -4.70 -45.73
N GLN A 101 29.93 -4.94 -45.28
CA GLN A 101 28.72 -4.76 -46.10
C GLN A 101 28.39 -3.28 -46.38
N LEU A 102 28.86 -2.37 -45.52
CA LEU A 102 28.65 -0.93 -45.69
C LEU A 102 29.59 -0.33 -46.74
N VAL A 103 30.80 -0.87 -46.92
CA VAL A 103 31.75 -0.34 -47.91
C VAL A 103 31.13 -0.36 -49.31
N GLY A 104 30.96 0.82 -49.91
CA GLY A 104 30.43 0.98 -51.26
C GLY A 104 28.91 0.82 -51.40
N ASN A 105 28.17 0.60 -50.31
CA ASN A 105 26.71 0.46 -50.33
C ASN A 105 26.02 1.69 -49.72
N GLU A 106 25.97 2.79 -50.49
CA GLU A 106 25.41 4.06 -50.01
C GLU A 106 23.96 3.95 -49.48
N PRO A 107 23.03 3.19 -50.12
CA PRO A 107 21.69 2.97 -49.56
C PRO A 107 21.71 2.31 -48.18
N LEU A 108 22.56 1.29 -47.97
CA LEU A 108 22.69 0.62 -46.68
C LEU A 108 23.39 1.53 -45.66
N ILE A 109 24.36 2.34 -46.08
CA ILE A 109 24.97 3.39 -45.24
C ILE A 109 23.91 4.38 -44.78
N GLN A 110 23.04 4.87 -45.67
CA GLN A 110 21.99 5.82 -45.31
C GLN A 110 20.92 5.18 -44.41
N ALA A 111 20.52 3.93 -44.70
CA ALA A 111 19.59 3.19 -43.85
C ALA A 111 20.20 2.91 -42.46
N PHE A 112 21.48 2.53 -42.40
CA PHE A 112 22.20 2.33 -41.15
C PHE A 112 22.38 3.65 -40.39
N ARG A 113 22.71 4.76 -41.07
CA ARG A 113 22.74 6.12 -40.49
C ARG A 113 21.37 6.56 -39.97
N GLN A 114 20.28 6.18 -40.64
CA GLN A 114 18.91 6.44 -40.19
C GLN A 114 18.51 5.57 -38.99
N ALA A 115 18.92 4.30 -38.96
CA ALA A 115 18.76 3.43 -37.79
C ALA A 115 19.66 3.89 -36.61
N LEU A 116 20.79 4.54 -36.91
CA LEU A 116 21.66 5.22 -35.96
C LEU A 116 21.19 6.65 -35.62
N LYS A 117 20.19 7.22 -36.33
CA LYS A 117 19.60 8.51 -35.90
C LYS A 117 19.03 8.27 -34.51
N PRO A 118 19.32 9.14 -33.54
CA PRO A 118 19.39 8.67 -32.16
C PRO A 118 17.98 8.52 -31.56
N THR A 119 17.58 7.30 -31.23
CA THR A 119 16.91 7.00 -29.95
C THR A 119 17.93 6.99 -28.78
N LYS A 120 19.22 7.25 -29.06
CA LYS A 120 20.17 7.73 -28.06
C LYS A 120 20.06 9.25 -27.89
N ARG A 121 19.10 9.71 -27.10
CA ARG A 121 19.34 10.87 -26.23
C ARG A 121 19.97 10.35 -24.94
N THR A 122 21.24 9.97 -25.03
CA THR A 122 22.12 9.96 -23.87
C THR A 122 22.22 11.41 -23.39
N THR A 123 21.81 11.69 -22.15
CA THR A 123 21.89 12.97 -21.41
C THR A 123 21.17 14.22 -21.97
N ALA A 124 20.79 14.28 -23.25
CA ALA A 124 20.15 15.48 -23.83
C ALA A 124 18.71 15.76 -23.35
N ASN A 125 18.06 14.79 -22.69
CA ASN A 125 16.75 14.97 -22.07
C ASN A 125 16.83 15.40 -20.60
N LEU A 126 17.95 15.15 -19.91
CA LEU A 126 18.07 15.47 -18.50
C LEU A 126 17.83 16.97 -18.25
N PRO A 127 18.42 17.92 -19.01
CA PRO A 127 18.12 19.34 -18.82
C PRO A 127 16.64 19.71 -19.02
N HIS A 128 15.91 18.95 -19.85
CA HIS A 128 14.48 19.15 -20.04
C HIS A 128 13.69 18.65 -18.83
N TYR A 129 14.00 17.46 -18.33
CA TYR A 129 13.35 16.91 -17.13
C TYR A 129 13.74 17.67 -15.87
N THR A 130 15.00 18.10 -15.71
CA THR A 130 15.44 18.98 -14.61
C THR A 130 14.62 20.28 -14.61
N LYS A 131 14.49 20.94 -15.77
CA LYS A 131 13.66 22.15 -15.86
C LYS A 131 12.18 21.90 -15.50
N GLN A 132 11.65 20.73 -15.86
CA GLN A 132 10.28 20.36 -15.49
C GLN A 132 10.18 20.07 -13.99
N LEU A 133 11.17 19.39 -13.41
CA LEU A 133 11.26 19.15 -11.97
C LEU A 133 11.25 20.48 -11.22
N ASP A 134 12.11 21.43 -11.62
CA ASP A 134 12.18 22.77 -11.00
C ASP A 134 10.81 23.47 -11.03
N GLN A 135 10.07 23.35 -12.14
CA GLN A 135 8.73 23.93 -12.25
C GLN A 135 7.74 23.23 -11.34
N VAL A 136 7.69 21.90 -11.34
CA VAL A 136 6.74 21.14 -10.52
C VAL A 136 7.03 21.33 -9.03
N MET A 137 8.30 21.43 -8.62
CA MET A 137 8.68 21.73 -7.25
C MET A 137 8.33 23.17 -6.86
N ALA A 138 8.53 24.15 -7.74
CA ALA A 138 8.10 25.53 -7.49
C ALA A 138 6.58 25.63 -7.32
N ASP A 139 5.81 24.95 -8.18
CA ASP A 139 4.35 24.90 -8.10
C ASP A 139 3.89 24.24 -6.79
N TYR A 140 4.56 23.16 -6.35
CA TYR A 140 4.31 22.49 -5.06
C TYR A 140 4.50 23.46 -3.89
N PHE A 141 5.66 24.11 -3.79
CA PHE A 141 5.94 25.02 -2.67
C PHE A 141 5.07 26.28 -2.70
N GLU A 142 4.71 26.81 -3.88
CA GLU A 142 3.78 27.95 -3.98
C GLU A 142 2.38 27.57 -3.51
N ALA A 143 1.86 26.42 -3.93
CA ALA A 143 0.55 25.93 -3.49
C ALA A 143 0.53 25.63 -1.99
N ALA A 144 1.59 25.00 -1.47
CA ALA A 144 1.71 24.65 -0.05
C ALA A 144 1.61 25.86 0.89
N MET A 145 2.04 27.05 0.46
CA MET A 145 1.93 28.30 1.25
C MET A 145 0.51 28.86 1.37
N VAL A 146 -0.45 28.38 0.58
CA VAL A 146 -1.82 28.92 0.50
C VAL A 146 -2.86 28.01 1.18
N TYR A 147 -2.53 26.74 1.41
CA TYR A 147 -3.45 25.79 2.04
C TYR A 147 -3.43 25.93 3.57
N ASP A 148 -4.55 26.39 4.13
CA ASP A 148 -4.82 26.48 5.58
C ASP A 148 -5.44 25.18 6.14
N ASP A 149 -5.83 24.24 5.27
CA ASP A 149 -6.52 23.00 5.65
C ASP A 149 -5.72 21.75 5.21
N TRP A 150 -5.45 20.89 6.18
CA TRP A 150 -4.30 19.98 6.24
C TRP A 150 -4.64 18.54 5.83
N TYR A 151 -5.83 18.33 5.28
CA TYR A 151 -6.40 17.01 4.95
C TYR A 151 -7.15 17.02 3.60
N ASP A 152 -6.82 17.95 2.71
CA ASP A 152 -7.42 17.99 1.38
C ASP A 152 -6.78 16.92 0.47
N GLU A 153 -7.61 16.08 -0.16
CA GLU A 153 -7.17 15.04 -1.11
C GLU A 153 -6.57 15.66 -2.40
N ASP A 154 -6.78 16.96 -2.61
CA ASP A 154 -6.29 17.75 -3.76
C ASP A 154 -4.90 18.39 -3.54
N TYR A 155 -4.15 17.98 -2.50
CA TYR A 155 -2.79 18.49 -2.25
C TYR A 155 -1.82 18.14 -3.40
N PRO A 156 -0.87 19.01 -3.79
CA PRO A 156 -0.06 18.85 -5.00
C PRO A 156 0.99 17.71 -4.98
N THR A 157 1.14 16.96 -3.89
CA THR A 157 2.11 15.85 -3.75
C THR A 157 2.03 14.80 -4.87
N PRO A 158 0.84 14.33 -5.30
CA PRO A 158 0.73 13.34 -6.38
C PRO A 158 1.31 13.84 -7.71
N ALA A 159 1.21 15.14 -8.02
CA ALA A 159 1.72 15.70 -9.27
C ALA A 159 3.26 15.61 -9.36
N VAL A 160 3.95 15.80 -8.23
CA VAL A 160 5.42 15.66 -8.12
C VAL A 160 5.82 14.22 -8.43
N TYR A 161 5.18 13.25 -7.78
CA TYR A 161 5.53 11.84 -7.94
C TYR A 161 5.08 11.25 -9.28
N GLU A 162 3.92 11.64 -9.80
CA GLU A 162 3.50 11.26 -11.16
C GLU A 162 4.51 11.73 -12.21
N PHE A 163 4.99 12.98 -12.08
CA PHE A 163 6.05 13.50 -12.94
C PHE A 163 7.34 12.69 -12.80
N LEU A 164 7.85 12.51 -11.58
CA LEU A 164 9.11 11.79 -11.33
C LEU A 164 9.06 10.35 -11.83
N THR A 165 8.02 9.60 -11.47
CA THR A 165 7.84 8.21 -11.91
C THR A 165 7.76 8.14 -13.44
N LYS A 166 7.05 9.06 -14.10
CA LYS A 166 7.00 9.11 -15.56
C LYS A 166 8.37 9.43 -16.16
N ALA A 167 9.09 10.42 -15.65
CA ALA A 167 10.40 10.82 -16.15
C ALA A 167 11.43 9.71 -15.99
N VAL A 168 11.45 9.04 -14.83
CA VAL A 168 12.32 7.88 -14.56
C VAL A 168 12.01 6.73 -15.54
N ASN A 169 10.73 6.43 -15.77
CA ASN A 169 10.33 5.39 -16.72
C ASN A 169 10.71 5.75 -18.16
N ASP A 170 10.50 7.00 -18.59
CA ASP A 170 10.87 7.48 -19.92
C ASP A 170 12.40 7.37 -20.14
N LEU A 171 13.19 7.81 -19.17
CA LEU A 171 14.67 7.72 -19.22
C LEU A 171 15.16 6.26 -19.19
N SER A 172 14.52 5.41 -18.39
CA SER A 172 14.83 3.98 -18.32
C SER A 172 14.47 3.24 -19.61
N ALA A 173 13.34 3.58 -20.24
CA ALA A 173 12.95 3.04 -21.54
C ALA A 173 13.93 3.43 -22.66
N LEU A 174 14.62 4.55 -22.52
CA LEU A 174 15.71 4.99 -23.40
C LEU A 174 17.07 4.36 -23.05
N GLY A 175 17.14 3.56 -21.97
CA GLY A 175 18.37 2.94 -21.48
C GLY A 175 19.30 3.90 -20.73
N ASP A 176 18.83 5.10 -20.35
CA ASP A 176 19.62 6.12 -19.66
C ASP A 176 19.34 6.12 -18.15
N GLY A 177 19.61 5.00 -17.49
CA GLY A 177 19.42 4.86 -16.04
C GLY A 177 20.32 5.79 -15.21
N ALA A 178 21.41 6.30 -15.78
CA ALA A 178 22.26 7.29 -15.12
C ALA A 178 21.56 8.65 -15.04
N ALA A 179 20.93 9.11 -16.13
CA ALA A 179 20.12 10.32 -16.11
C ALA A 179 18.89 10.17 -15.20
N ALA A 180 18.27 8.98 -15.17
CA ALA A 180 17.14 8.71 -14.27
C ALA A 180 17.57 8.83 -12.79
N LEU A 181 18.71 8.24 -12.42
CA LEU A 181 19.26 8.36 -11.07
C LEU A 181 19.61 9.82 -10.74
N GLU A 182 20.24 10.54 -11.65
CA GLU A 182 20.59 11.95 -11.48
C GLU A 182 19.37 12.83 -11.21
N LEU A 183 18.26 12.60 -11.92
CA LEU A 183 17.01 13.32 -11.69
C LEU A 183 16.43 13.05 -10.28
N VAL A 184 16.49 11.80 -9.82
CA VAL A 184 16.06 11.43 -8.45
C VAL A 184 16.96 12.05 -7.40
N THR A 185 18.28 12.07 -7.62
CA THR A 185 19.24 12.76 -6.74
C THR A 185 18.92 14.25 -6.63
N GLN A 186 18.67 14.92 -7.76
CA GLN A 186 18.30 16.34 -7.78
C GLN A 186 17.00 16.61 -7.02
N PHE A 187 16.01 15.73 -7.15
CA PHE A 187 14.78 15.85 -6.37
C PHE A 187 15.06 15.79 -4.86
N VAL A 188 15.80 14.79 -4.38
CA VAL A 188 16.14 14.66 -2.95
C VAL A 188 16.94 15.89 -2.46
N GLU A 189 17.88 16.39 -3.26
CA GLU A 189 18.63 17.61 -2.94
C GLU A 189 17.71 18.83 -2.87
N GLN A 190 16.76 18.99 -3.81
CA GLN A 190 15.80 20.09 -3.76
C GLN A 190 14.93 20.01 -2.51
N VAL A 191 14.41 18.83 -2.15
CA VAL A 191 13.58 18.67 -0.95
C VAL A 191 14.34 19.03 0.32
N THR A 192 15.56 18.53 0.46
CA THR A 192 16.40 18.75 1.66
C THR A 192 17.00 20.14 1.75
N THR A 193 16.96 20.96 0.69
CA THR A 193 17.57 22.30 0.67
C THR A 193 16.59 23.46 0.41
N SER A 194 15.36 23.18 -0.07
CA SER A 194 14.42 24.24 -0.46
C SER A 194 13.69 24.89 0.71
N THR A 195 13.57 24.21 1.85
CA THR A 195 12.89 24.72 3.05
C THR A 195 13.45 24.09 4.32
N GLU A 196 13.34 24.80 5.45
CA GLU A 196 13.57 24.26 6.80
C GLU A 196 12.25 23.86 7.47
N ASP A 197 11.13 24.00 6.77
CA ASP A 197 9.79 23.64 7.26
C ASP A 197 9.62 22.12 7.21
N GLU A 198 9.82 21.49 8.37
CA GLU A 198 9.74 20.03 8.53
C GLU A 198 8.36 19.48 8.13
N GLU A 199 7.27 20.22 8.35
CA GLU A 199 5.91 19.76 8.01
C GLU A 199 5.70 19.71 6.49
N LEU A 200 6.26 20.67 5.74
CA LEU A 200 6.20 20.66 4.27
C LEU A 200 7.01 19.51 3.66
N ILE A 201 8.11 19.15 4.30
CA ILE A 201 8.95 18.03 3.88
C ILE A 201 8.24 16.72 4.19
N ASP A 202 7.72 16.56 5.42
CA ASP A 202 6.96 15.38 5.83
C ASP A 202 5.78 15.10 4.88
N MET A 203 5.02 16.13 4.48
CA MET A 203 3.91 15.97 3.54
C MET A 203 4.35 15.47 2.16
N LEU A 204 5.55 15.84 1.73
CA LEU A 204 6.10 15.34 0.48
C LEU A 204 6.55 13.89 0.67
N THR A 205 7.20 13.55 1.78
CA THR A 205 7.82 12.23 1.96
C THR A 205 6.90 11.13 2.47
N ASP A 206 5.83 11.44 3.21
CA ASP A 206 4.96 10.45 3.88
C ASP A 206 3.87 9.82 2.98
N ASP A 207 3.70 10.29 1.73
CA ASP A 207 2.67 9.78 0.79
C ASP A 207 3.04 8.42 0.14
N GLY A 208 4.25 7.90 0.41
CA GLY A 208 4.77 6.67 -0.22
C GLY A 208 5.06 6.80 -1.72
N GLY A 209 4.86 7.98 -2.31
CA GLY A 209 5.16 8.27 -3.71
C GLY A 209 6.65 8.11 -4.04
N PHE A 210 7.54 8.44 -3.09
CA PHE A 210 8.98 8.28 -3.32
C PHE A 210 9.41 6.81 -3.44
N THR A 211 8.83 5.91 -2.62
CA THR A 211 9.00 4.46 -2.79
C THR A 211 8.63 3.99 -4.21
N ALA A 212 7.58 4.54 -4.81
CA ALA A 212 7.19 4.22 -6.20
C ALA A 212 8.22 4.73 -7.24
N VAL A 213 8.83 5.89 -7.00
CA VAL A 213 9.92 6.42 -7.84
C VAL A 213 11.16 5.51 -7.76
N LEU A 214 11.58 5.12 -6.56
CA LEU A 214 12.70 4.19 -6.36
C LEU A 214 12.43 2.82 -6.98
N GLN A 215 11.20 2.32 -6.90
CA GLN A 215 10.77 1.11 -7.59
C GLN A 215 10.93 1.23 -9.11
N ALA A 216 10.42 2.32 -9.70
CA ALA A 216 10.55 2.56 -11.14
C ALA A 216 12.02 2.65 -11.57
N LEU A 217 12.89 3.20 -10.71
CA LEU A 217 14.31 3.35 -10.99
C LEU A 217 15.05 2.01 -10.93
N PHE A 218 14.83 1.18 -9.89
CA PHE A 218 15.70 0.04 -9.59
C PHE A 218 15.14 -1.34 -9.94
N ALA A 219 13.83 -1.52 -10.08
CA ALA A 219 13.21 -2.84 -10.26
C ALA A 219 13.75 -3.61 -11.49
N ALA A 220 14.07 -2.91 -12.57
CA ALA A 220 14.64 -3.47 -13.80
C ALA A 220 16.01 -2.86 -14.17
N ALA A 221 16.66 -2.16 -13.22
CA ALA A 221 17.91 -1.48 -13.48
C ALA A 221 19.06 -2.46 -13.80
N PRO A 222 19.91 -2.15 -14.79
CA PRO A 222 21.18 -2.85 -14.98
C PRO A 222 22.07 -2.73 -13.73
N VAL A 223 22.93 -3.74 -13.51
CA VAL A 223 23.86 -3.78 -12.36
C VAL A 223 24.70 -2.51 -12.24
N ALA A 224 25.16 -1.92 -13.35
CA ALA A 224 25.93 -0.68 -13.34
C ALA A 224 25.14 0.51 -12.77
N THR A 225 23.82 0.59 -13.03
CA THR A 225 22.95 1.64 -12.45
C THR A 225 22.71 1.36 -10.98
N LYS A 226 22.46 0.09 -10.61
CA LYS A 226 22.34 -0.31 -9.20
C LYS A 226 23.59 0.06 -8.40
N GLN A 227 24.79 -0.26 -8.88
CA GLN A 227 26.04 0.09 -8.18
C GLN A 227 26.17 1.59 -7.87
N LYS A 228 25.81 2.45 -8.83
CA LYS A 228 25.78 3.90 -8.60
C LYS A 228 24.68 4.33 -7.63
N GLY A 229 23.48 3.77 -7.79
CA GLY A 229 22.35 4.04 -6.90
C GLY A 229 22.62 3.62 -5.46
N PHE A 230 23.21 2.44 -5.25
CA PHE A 230 23.63 1.97 -3.94
C PHE A 230 24.64 2.92 -3.31
N ALA A 231 25.69 3.31 -4.05
CA ALA A 231 26.70 4.24 -3.55
C ALA A 231 26.10 5.61 -3.18
N TRP A 232 25.14 6.10 -3.97
CA TRP A 232 24.40 7.32 -3.67
C TRP A 232 23.55 7.18 -2.41
N ILE A 233 22.71 6.15 -2.30
CA ILE A 233 21.89 5.87 -1.10
C ILE A 233 22.78 5.76 0.14
N GLN A 234 23.90 5.03 0.03
CA GLN A 234 24.86 4.88 1.11
C GLN A 234 25.38 6.25 1.60
N GLN A 235 25.69 7.16 0.68
CA GLN A 235 26.12 8.52 1.04
C GLN A 235 25.02 9.30 1.74
N GLN A 236 23.78 9.23 1.26
CA GLN A 236 22.65 9.92 1.88
C GLN A 236 22.41 9.42 3.32
N VAL A 237 22.33 8.11 3.49
CA VAL A 237 22.11 7.47 4.79
C VAL A 237 23.25 7.77 5.79
N LEU A 238 24.50 7.85 5.34
CA LEU A 238 25.62 8.20 6.21
C LEU A 238 25.67 9.70 6.54
N ALA A 239 25.26 10.56 5.61
CA ALA A 239 25.27 12.00 5.81
C ALA A 239 24.19 12.43 6.81
N ALA A 240 23.00 11.84 6.71
CA ALA A 240 21.86 12.13 7.57
C ALA A 240 21.07 10.84 7.85
N PRO A 241 21.48 10.03 8.85
CA PRO A 241 20.85 8.73 9.14
C PRO A 241 19.45 8.85 9.75
N THR A 242 19.00 10.07 10.00
CA THR A 242 17.71 10.43 10.58
C THR A 242 16.82 11.26 9.63
N ASP A 243 17.24 11.43 8.37
CA ASP A 243 16.52 12.20 7.33
C ASP A 243 15.22 11.51 6.88
N TYR A 244 14.31 12.30 6.32
CA TYR A 244 12.96 11.94 5.89
C TYR A 244 12.95 10.75 4.90
N PHE A 245 13.91 10.73 3.97
CA PHE A 245 14.00 9.68 2.95
C PHE A 245 14.62 8.35 3.44
N VAL A 246 15.16 8.31 4.66
CA VAL A 246 15.94 7.17 5.15
C VAL A 246 15.10 5.88 5.19
N THR A 247 13.83 5.98 5.54
CA THR A 247 12.92 4.82 5.56
C THR A 247 12.70 4.25 4.15
N ASP A 248 12.44 5.09 3.15
CA ASP A 248 12.31 4.68 1.75
C ASP A 248 13.61 4.06 1.23
N PHE A 249 14.76 4.63 1.59
CA PHE A 249 16.06 4.09 1.21
C PHE A 249 16.27 2.68 1.75
N TYR A 250 15.93 2.39 3.01
CA TYR A 250 16.02 1.01 3.52
C TYR A 250 15.09 0.05 2.80
N GLN A 251 13.86 0.47 2.54
CA GLN A 251 12.91 -0.36 1.82
C GLN A 251 13.43 -0.66 0.42
N CYS A 252 13.96 0.35 -0.27
CA CYS A 252 14.57 0.20 -1.58
C CYS A 252 15.77 -0.75 -1.58
N LEU A 253 16.71 -0.61 -0.64
CA LEU A 253 17.86 -1.51 -0.49
C LEU A 253 17.39 -2.96 -0.28
N ARG A 254 16.42 -3.16 0.61
CA ARG A 254 15.87 -4.48 0.92
C ARG A 254 15.26 -5.16 -0.31
N ASP A 255 14.47 -4.43 -1.07
CA ASP A 255 13.61 -4.97 -2.13
C ASP A 255 14.35 -5.11 -3.47
N TYR A 256 15.25 -4.18 -3.81
CA TYR A 256 15.87 -4.12 -5.14
C TYR A 256 17.36 -4.48 -5.18
N PHE A 257 18.04 -4.54 -4.02
CA PHE A 257 19.48 -4.83 -3.92
C PHE A 257 19.70 -6.16 -3.21
N THR A 258 19.29 -7.24 -3.87
CA THR A 258 19.24 -8.59 -3.26
C THR A 258 20.46 -9.45 -3.58
N GLU A 259 21.30 -8.99 -4.50
CA GLU A 259 22.55 -9.64 -4.90
C GLU A 259 23.56 -9.64 -3.74
N GLU A 260 24.34 -10.71 -3.61
CA GLU A 260 25.24 -10.94 -2.46
C GLU A 260 26.22 -9.77 -2.22
N GLU A 261 26.73 -9.15 -3.28
CA GLU A 261 27.62 -7.99 -3.18
C GLU A 261 26.97 -6.79 -2.46
N PHE A 262 25.68 -6.54 -2.72
CA PHE A 262 24.96 -5.45 -2.06
C PHE A 262 24.58 -5.81 -0.63
N LEU A 263 24.25 -7.06 -0.34
CA LEU A 263 23.95 -7.50 1.02
C LEU A 263 25.15 -7.36 1.96
N VAL A 264 26.35 -7.68 1.46
CA VAL A 264 27.61 -7.46 2.21
C VAL A 264 27.84 -5.97 2.44
N ALA A 265 27.63 -5.13 1.42
CA ALA A 265 27.81 -3.69 1.53
C ALA A 265 26.76 -3.04 2.46
N GLU A 266 25.51 -3.51 2.43
CA GLU A 266 24.42 -3.03 3.28
C GLU A 266 24.68 -3.39 4.75
N LEU A 267 25.21 -4.59 5.02
CA LEU A 267 25.63 -4.97 6.38
C LEU A 267 26.79 -4.10 6.88
N ALA A 268 27.73 -3.75 6.00
CA ALA A 268 28.81 -2.84 6.34
C ALA A 268 28.29 -1.40 6.60
N LEU A 269 27.32 -0.93 5.82
CA LEU A 269 26.65 0.35 6.04
C LEU A 269 25.93 0.38 7.39
N ALA A 270 25.17 -0.67 7.73
CA ALA A 270 24.50 -0.76 9.04
C ALA A 270 25.49 -0.63 10.20
N ASN A 271 26.63 -1.30 10.11
CA ASN A 271 27.68 -1.16 11.13
C ASN A 271 28.29 0.25 11.18
N GLN A 272 28.40 0.95 10.06
CA GLN A 272 28.88 2.34 10.06
C GLN A 272 27.87 3.27 10.72
N VAL A 273 26.58 3.13 10.42
CA VAL A 273 25.52 3.98 11.00
C VAL A 273 25.38 3.73 12.49
N LEU A 274 25.51 2.48 12.96
CA LEU A 274 25.53 2.16 14.39
C LEU A 274 26.68 2.82 15.16
N ASN A 275 27.73 3.27 14.48
CA ASN A 275 28.87 3.99 15.05
C ASN A 275 28.82 5.50 14.76
N THR A 276 27.67 6.04 14.38
CA THR A 276 27.50 7.48 14.14
C THR A 276 27.53 8.28 15.44
N ASP A 277 28.03 9.52 15.38
CA ASP A 277 27.99 10.50 16.47
C ASP A 277 26.77 11.45 16.37
N ASP A 278 25.80 11.15 15.50
CA ASP A 278 24.60 11.96 15.29
C ASP A 278 23.76 12.06 16.59
N PRO A 279 23.54 13.27 17.15
CA PRO A 279 22.75 13.46 18.37
C PRO A 279 21.29 13.05 18.26
N LEU A 280 20.72 13.01 17.05
CA LEU A 280 19.35 12.56 16.79
C LEU A 280 19.26 11.03 16.73
N PHE A 281 20.40 10.33 16.63
CA PHE A 281 20.46 8.88 16.58
C PHE A 281 20.12 8.27 17.95
N ASN A 282 18.93 7.69 18.06
CA ASN A 282 18.38 7.20 19.32
C ASN A 282 18.43 5.67 19.47
N GLU A 283 18.09 5.19 20.67
CA GLU A 283 18.11 3.75 21.02
C GLU A 283 17.17 2.91 20.13
N ASP A 284 16.02 3.46 19.72
CA ASP A 284 15.07 2.78 18.84
C ASP A 284 15.65 2.62 17.43
N GLN A 285 16.30 3.65 16.90
CA GLN A 285 16.99 3.60 15.60
C GLN A 285 18.17 2.62 15.64
N ALA A 286 18.97 2.63 16.71
CA ALA A 286 20.02 1.64 16.92
C ALA A 286 19.43 0.21 16.93
N GLY A 287 18.31 -0.01 17.61
CA GLY A 287 17.60 -1.28 17.62
C GLY A 287 17.15 -1.75 16.23
N ASN A 288 16.60 -0.83 15.42
CA ASN A 288 16.17 -1.13 14.05
C ASN A 288 17.35 -1.52 13.15
N TRP A 289 18.47 -0.82 13.27
CA TRP A 289 19.68 -1.14 12.54
C TRP A 289 20.30 -2.49 12.94
N LEU A 290 20.33 -2.79 14.23
CA LEU A 290 20.78 -4.10 14.71
C LEU A 290 19.86 -5.23 14.22
N ALA A 291 18.54 -5.00 14.18
CA ALA A 291 17.59 -5.94 13.61
C ALA A 291 17.84 -6.15 12.10
N LEU A 292 18.09 -5.07 11.35
CA LEU A 292 18.45 -5.17 9.94
C LEU A 292 19.75 -5.97 9.74
N SER A 293 20.79 -5.68 10.52
CA SER A 293 22.06 -6.44 10.48
C SER A 293 21.82 -7.94 10.68
N LEU A 294 21.00 -8.31 11.67
CA LEU A 294 20.65 -9.71 11.91
C LEU A 294 19.90 -10.36 10.74
N GLN A 295 19.00 -9.61 10.09
CA GLN A 295 18.31 -10.07 8.87
C GLN A 295 19.29 -10.27 7.70
N LEU A 296 20.24 -9.34 7.51
CA LEU A 296 21.25 -9.40 6.46
C LEU A 296 22.22 -10.56 6.68
N MET A 297 22.69 -10.77 7.92
CA MET A 297 23.48 -11.93 8.31
C MET A 297 22.78 -13.25 7.92
N ARG A 298 21.46 -13.35 8.15
CA ARG A 298 20.68 -14.52 7.73
C ARG A 298 20.64 -14.67 6.20
N ARG A 299 20.43 -13.58 5.44
CA ARG A 299 20.40 -13.61 3.97
C ARG A 299 21.76 -14.00 3.38
N LEU A 300 22.84 -13.56 4.03
CA LEU A 300 24.22 -13.96 3.77
C LEU A 300 24.58 -15.37 4.26
N LYS A 301 23.59 -16.14 4.75
CA LYS A 301 23.74 -17.53 5.20
C LYS A 301 24.79 -17.72 6.30
N GLN A 302 24.94 -16.72 7.17
CA GLN A 302 25.67 -16.87 8.43
C GLN A 302 25.08 -18.03 9.24
N SER A 303 25.91 -18.71 10.03
CA SER A 303 25.49 -19.90 10.77
C SER A 303 24.46 -19.56 11.84
N PRO A 304 23.58 -20.52 12.22
CA PRO A 304 22.64 -20.30 13.32
C PRO A 304 23.32 -19.88 14.63
N THR A 305 24.54 -20.34 14.87
CA THR A 305 25.35 -19.95 16.04
C THR A 305 25.73 -18.47 16.00
N GLU A 306 26.20 -17.97 14.85
CA GLU A 306 26.55 -16.55 14.68
C GLU A 306 25.33 -15.64 14.83
N LEU A 307 24.18 -16.04 14.27
CA LEU A 307 22.92 -15.32 14.43
C LEU A 307 22.47 -15.28 15.89
N ALA A 308 22.60 -16.40 16.62
CA ALA A 308 22.27 -16.49 18.03
C ALA A 308 23.19 -15.62 18.88
N THR A 309 24.51 -15.66 18.64
CA THR A 309 25.49 -14.83 19.36
C THR A 309 25.21 -13.35 19.16
N PHE A 310 24.97 -12.91 17.92
CA PHE A 310 24.62 -11.51 17.64
C PHE A 310 23.32 -11.09 18.36
N ALA A 311 22.29 -11.94 18.30
CA ALA A 311 21.03 -11.65 18.99
C ALA A 311 21.20 -11.58 20.52
N ASP A 312 22.01 -12.46 21.11
CA ASP A 312 22.28 -12.48 22.56
C ASP A 312 23.06 -11.23 23.02
N GLU A 313 24.06 -10.79 22.24
CA GLU A 313 24.85 -9.57 22.51
C GLU A 313 23.99 -8.30 22.47
N HIS A 314 22.97 -8.30 21.62
CA HIS A 314 22.07 -7.15 21.40
C HIS A 314 20.65 -7.38 21.93
N TRP A 315 20.46 -8.31 22.87
CA TRP A 315 19.13 -8.72 23.34
C TRP A 315 18.35 -7.60 24.03
N ALA A 316 18.99 -6.52 24.46
CA ALA A 316 18.32 -5.38 25.09
C ALA A 316 17.31 -4.68 24.15
N TYR A 317 17.54 -4.73 22.84
CA TYR A 317 16.73 -4.03 21.84
C TYR A 317 15.52 -4.87 21.41
N SER A 318 14.31 -4.34 21.56
CA SER A 318 13.06 -5.03 21.21
C SER A 318 13.00 -5.44 19.73
N ALA A 319 13.50 -4.59 18.83
CA ALA A 319 13.59 -4.86 17.40
C ALA A 319 14.45 -6.10 17.09
N VAL A 320 15.60 -6.27 17.78
CA VAL A 320 16.48 -7.44 17.64
C VAL A 320 15.78 -8.70 18.09
N GLN A 321 15.10 -8.67 19.24
CA GLN A 321 14.38 -9.82 19.75
C GLN A 321 13.25 -10.27 18.80
N SER A 322 12.49 -9.30 18.29
CA SER A 322 11.44 -9.50 17.31
C SER A 322 11.99 -10.15 16.05
N GLN A 323 13.08 -9.61 15.51
CA GLN A 323 13.71 -10.14 14.30
C GLN A 323 14.26 -11.55 14.51
N TYR A 324 14.95 -11.80 15.63
CA TYR A 324 15.48 -13.12 15.94
C TYR A 324 14.38 -14.17 16.09
N ALA A 325 13.27 -13.82 16.74
CA ALA A 325 12.11 -14.70 16.82
C ALA A 325 11.56 -15.04 15.42
N ASP A 326 11.48 -14.07 14.50
CA ASP A 326 11.02 -14.31 13.12
C ASP A 326 11.99 -15.21 12.34
N ILE A 327 13.30 -15.11 12.60
CA ILE A 327 14.31 -16.03 12.07
C ILE A 327 14.05 -17.47 12.55
N LEU A 328 13.84 -17.66 13.86
CA LEU A 328 13.57 -18.97 14.45
C LEU A 328 12.25 -19.57 13.94
N ILE A 329 11.20 -18.75 13.82
CA ILE A 329 9.90 -19.16 13.27
C ILE A 329 10.06 -19.61 11.81
N ALA A 330 10.79 -18.85 10.99
CA ALA A 330 11.02 -19.20 9.59
C ALA A 330 11.88 -20.47 9.45
N ALA A 331 12.80 -20.70 10.38
CA ALA A 331 13.55 -21.95 10.49
C ALA A 331 12.73 -23.12 11.07
N LYS A 332 11.48 -22.87 11.50
CA LYS A 332 10.59 -23.81 12.19
C LYS A 332 11.14 -24.33 13.52
N ASP A 333 12.10 -23.63 14.13
CA ASP A 333 12.55 -23.89 15.50
C ASP A 333 11.58 -23.25 16.50
N TYR A 334 10.38 -23.82 16.57
CA TYR A 334 9.32 -23.34 17.44
C TYR A 334 9.69 -23.34 18.92
N PRO A 335 10.41 -24.35 19.48
CA PRO A 335 10.85 -24.29 20.88
C PRO A 335 11.73 -23.08 21.19
N ALA A 336 12.73 -22.80 20.36
CA ALA A 336 13.58 -21.63 20.54
C ALA A 336 12.79 -20.32 20.33
N ALA A 337 11.94 -20.26 19.31
CA ALA A 337 11.09 -19.09 19.06
C ALA A 337 10.17 -18.78 20.25
N ILE A 338 9.53 -19.80 20.83
CA ILE A 338 8.68 -19.64 22.02
C ILE A 338 9.51 -19.12 23.21
N LYS A 339 10.74 -19.60 23.40
CA LYS A 339 11.63 -19.11 24.46
C LYS A 339 11.98 -17.64 24.25
N ALA A 340 12.37 -17.26 23.03
CA ALA A 340 12.69 -15.90 22.62
C ALA A 340 11.50 -14.95 22.89
N LEU A 341 10.33 -15.25 22.33
CA LEU A 341 9.12 -14.43 22.45
C LEU A 341 8.68 -14.25 23.92
N ASN A 342 8.77 -15.30 24.75
CA ASN A 342 8.45 -15.19 26.17
C ASN A 342 9.48 -14.34 26.95
N ALA A 343 10.74 -14.33 26.54
CA ALA A 343 11.74 -13.43 27.10
C ALA A 343 11.43 -11.98 26.72
N SER A 344 11.03 -11.73 25.46
CA SER A 344 10.62 -10.39 24.99
C SER A 344 9.44 -9.82 25.76
N VAL A 345 8.37 -10.61 25.95
CA VAL A 345 7.19 -10.20 26.74
C VAL A 345 7.58 -9.78 28.17
N LYS A 346 8.65 -10.34 28.75
CA LYS A 346 9.12 -9.97 30.08
C LYS A 346 9.95 -8.69 30.10
N LEU A 347 10.52 -8.27 28.98
CA LEU A 347 11.31 -7.04 28.87
C LEU A 347 10.40 -5.87 28.49
N GLU A 348 9.44 -6.09 27.58
CA GLU A 348 8.50 -5.09 27.08
C GLU A 348 7.32 -4.78 28.05
N ARG A 349 7.46 -5.00 29.37
CA ARG A 349 6.35 -4.94 30.34
C ARG A 349 5.54 -3.64 30.31
N ASN A 350 6.17 -2.55 29.89
CA ASN A 350 5.57 -1.22 29.85
C ASN A 350 5.09 -0.81 28.44
N TRP A 351 5.17 -1.70 27.44
CA TRP A 351 4.76 -1.43 26.06
C TRP A 351 3.65 -2.39 25.61
N PRO A 352 2.36 -2.04 25.87
CA PRO A 352 1.23 -2.94 25.62
C PRO A 352 1.09 -3.40 24.16
N LYS A 353 1.41 -2.52 23.20
CA LYS A 353 1.32 -2.85 21.76
C LYS A 353 2.31 -3.96 21.38
N GLY A 354 3.56 -3.88 21.83
CA GLY A 354 4.58 -4.91 21.62
C GLY A 354 4.19 -6.25 22.21
N ILE A 355 3.76 -6.26 23.47
CA ILE A 355 3.29 -7.48 24.14
C ILE A 355 2.18 -8.16 23.32
N LYS A 356 1.20 -7.39 22.82
CA LYS A 356 0.11 -7.94 22.00
C LYS A 356 0.64 -8.57 20.70
N ALA A 357 1.59 -7.93 20.03
CA ALA A 357 2.23 -8.47 18.83
C ALA A 357 2.99 -9.77 19.10
N GLN A 358 3.78 -9.83 20.17
CA GLN A 358 4.52 -11.05 20.55
C GLN A 358 3.57 -12.20 20.94
N ARG A 359 2.47 -11.90 21.65
CA ARG A 359 1.43 -12.88 21.97
C ARG A 359 0.74 -13.43 20.74
N ARG A 360 0.50 -12.59 19.74
CA ARG A 360 -0.06 -13.01 18.46
C ARG A 360 0.87 -14.02 17.76
N ARG A 361 2.19 -13.77 17.72
CA ARG A 361 3.17 -14.71 17.19
C ARG A 361 3.18 -16.03 17.97
N LEU A 362 3.16 -15.98 19.31
CA LEU A 362 3.03 -17.18 20.15
C LEU A 362 1.75 -17.97 19.84
N ALA A 363 0.61 -17.29 19.66
CA ALA A 363 -0.65 -17.93 19.30
C ALA A 363 -0.53 -18.66 17.95
N THR A 364 0.00 -18.01 16.91
CA THR A 364 0.24 -18.62 15.60
C THR A 364 1.14 -19.87 15.68
N ILE A 365 2.19 -19.82 16.50
CA ILE A 365 3.04 -21.00 16.75
C ILE A 365 2.24 -22.12 17.40
N TYR A 366 1.48 -21.85 18.47
CA TYR A 366 0.69 -22.88 19.15
C TYR A 366 -0.41 -23.47 18.26
N GLN A 367 -1.01 -22.67 17.38
CA GLN A 367 -1.95 -23.14 16.37
C GLN A 367 -1.25 -24.09 15.40
N THR A 368 -0.06 -23.73 14.90
CA THR A 368 0.75 -24.57 14.00
C THR A 368 1.15 -25.90 14.65
N LEU A 369 1.48 -25.86 15.93
CA LEU A 369 1.81 -27.05 16.74
C LEU A 369 0.60 -27.86 17.20
N GLN A 370 -0.63 -27.48 16.80
CA GLN A 370 -1.88 -28.10 17.22
C GLN A 370 -2.03 -28.18 18.75
N GLN A 371 -1.68 -27.10 19.45
CA GLN A 371 -1.78 -26.94 20.91
C GLN A 371 -2.91 -25.96 21.27
N PRO A 372 -4.20 -26.37 21.16
CA PRO A 372 -5.33 -25.46 21.24
C PRO A 372 -5.48 -24.78 22.61
N ASP A 373 -5.10 -25.45 23.71
CA ASP A 373 -5.14 -24.84 25.05
C ASP A 373 -4.19 -23.65 25.17
N LYS A 374 -2.97 -23.79 24.65
CA LYS A 374 -1.97 -22.71 24.69
C LYS A 374 -2.31 -21.59 23.71
N TYR A 375 -2.89 -21.91 22.56
CA TYR A 375 -3.43 -20.93 21.62
C TYR A 375 -4.51 -20.07 22.29
N ARG A 376 -5.55 -20.70 22.87
CA ARG A 376 -6.61 -20.01 23.61
C ARG A 376 -6.08 -19.16 24.75
N HIS A 377 -5.11 -19.68 25.48
CA HIS A 377 -4.47 -18.94 26.57
C HIS A 377 -3.81 -17.65 26.07
N GLN A 378 -3.12 -17.66 24.91
CA GLN A 378 -2.57 -16.43 24.33
C GLN A 378 -3.65 -15.44 23.91
N LEU A 379 -4.75 -15.90 23.30
CA LEU A 379 -5.89 -15.04 22.95
C LEU A 379 -6.46 -14.35 24.20
N HIS A 380 -6.66 -15.11 25.28
CA HIS A 380 -7.15 -14.56 26.54
C HIS A 380 -6.20 -13.48 27.11
N LEU A 381 -4.89 -13.71 27.05
CA LEU A 381 -3.89 -12.72 27.49
C LEU A 381 -3.81 -11.48 26.59
N MET A 382 -4.32 -11.53 25.35
CA MET A 382 -4.41 -10.35 24.50
C MET A 382 -5.68 -9.51 24.77
N LEU A 383 -6.68 -10.11 25.45
CA LEU A 383 -7.89 -9.40 25.90
C LEU A 383 -7.68 -8.67 27.23
N THR A 384 -6.57 -8.91 27.95
CA THR A 384 -6.25 -8.15 29.16
C THR A 384 -5.73 -6.75 28.78
N GLY A 385 -6.62 -5.76 28.68
CA GLY A 385 -6.29 -4.39 28.27
C GLY A 385 -7.47 -3.41 28.40
N ALA A 386 -7.24 -2.15 28.03
CA ALA A 386 -8.20 -1.06 28.22
C ALA A 386 -9.45 -1.15 27.32
N GLY A 387 -9.38 -1.82 26.18
CA GLY A 387 -10.48 -1.95 25.21
C GLY A 387 -10.73 -3.39 24.79
N VAL A 388 -11.96 -3.66 24.36
CA VAL A 388 -12.37 -4.97 23.87
C VAL A 388 -12.06 -5.12 22.38
N ASP A 389 -11.32 -6.18 22.04
CA ASP A 389 -11.03 -6.54 20.65
C ASP A 389 -12.00 -7.64 20.18
N MET A 390 -13.03 -7.23 19.43
CA MET A 390 -14.07 -8.16 18.94
C MET A 390 -13.52 -9.21 17.95
N THR A 391 -12.42 -8.92 17.27
CA THR A 391 -11.76 -9.89 16.38
C THR A 391 -11.17 -11.02 17.20
N ILE A 392 -10.47 -10.70 18.29
CA ILE A 392 -9.88 -11.70 19.20
C ILE A 392 -10.98 -12.50 19.92
N ILE A 393 -12.09 -11.87 20.29
CA ILE A 393 -13.24 -12.58 20.87
C ILE A 393 -13.83 -13.59 19.88
N ALA A 394 -14.01 -13.20 18.63
CA ALA A 394 -14.52 -14.09 17.59
C ALA A 394 -13.58 -15.28 17.34
N GLU A 395 -12.27 -15.04 17.27
CA GLU A 395 -11.25 -16.09 17.17
C GLU A 395 -11.30 -17.06 18.37
N LEU A 396 -11.36 -16.52 19.59
CA LEU A 396 -11.42 -17.32 20.80
C LEU A 396 -12.69 -18.16 20.85
N LYS A 397 -13.84 -17.58 20.52
CA LYS A 397 -15.13 -18.29 20.41
C LYS A 397 -15.07 -19.42 19.38
N ALA A 398 -14.52 -19.16 18.20
CA ALA A 398 -14.39 -20.16 17.14
C ALA A 398 -13.47 -21.33 17.54
N SER A 399 -12.53 -21.10 18.47
CA SER A 399 -11.61 -22.12 18.97
C SER A 399 -12.16 -22.98 20.12
N CYS A 400 -13.39 -22.73 20.57
CA CYS A 400 -14.03 -23.40 21.70
C CYS A 400 -15.24 -24.24 21.22
N THR A 401 -15.57 -25.32 21.94
CA THR A 401 -16.90 -25.91 21.82
C THR A 401 -17.96 -24.97 22.41
N ALA A 402 -19.24 -25.21 22.12
CA ALA A 402 -20.32 -24.43 22.69
C ALA A 402 -20.26 -24.43 24.23
N GLU A 403 -20.01 -25.57 24.85
CA GLU A 403 -19.93 -25.73 26.31
C GLU A 403 -18.71 -25.00 26.90
N GLN A 404 -17.56 -25.07 26.24
CA GLN A 404 -16.37 -24.35 26.65
C GLN A 404 -16.57 -22.84 26.54
N TRP A 405 -17.16 -22.38 25.44
CA TRP A 405 -17.45 -20.97 25.23
C TRP A 405 -18.40 -20.42 26.29
N GLN A 406 -19.41 -21.18 26.71
CA GLN A 406 -20.30 -20.79 27.80
C GLN A 406 -19.54 -20.49 29.10
N GLN A 407 -18.52 -21.28 29.44
CA GLN A 407 -17.73 -21.06 30.64
C GLN A 407 -16.74 -19.90 30.48
N GLU A 408 -16.08 -19.83 29.32
CA GLU A 408 -15.08 -18.81 29.04
C GLU A 408 -15.69 -17.41 28.90
N ARG A 409 -16.84 -17.27 28.23
CA ARG A 409 -17.50 -15.97 28.06
C ARG A 409 -17.91 -15.34 29.39
N GLU A 410 -18.36 -16.13 30.38
CA GLU A 410 -18.69 -15.59 31.71
C GLU A 410 -17.45 -15.05 32.44
N LYS A 411 -16.30 -15.74 32.32
CA LYS A 411 -15.03 -15.23 32.85
C LYS A 411 -14.63 -13.93 32.15
N LEU A 412 -14.80 -13.86 30.84
CA LEU A 412 -14.49 -12.67 30.05
C LEU A 412 -15.41 -11.49 30.40
N PHE A 413 -16.71 -11.71 30.60
CA PHE A 413 -17.62 -10.66 31.06
C PHE A 413 -17.17 -10.05 32.39
N HIS A 414 -16.70 -10.89 33.32
CA HIS A 414 -16.14 -10.39 34.58
C HIS A 414 -14.82 -9.64 34.37
N ALA A 415 -13.90 -10.20 33.57
CA ALA A 415 -12.58 -9.62 33.36
C ALA A 415 -12.61 -8.29 32.58
N LEU A 416 -13.55 -8.15 31.64
CA LEU A 416 -13.66 -7.00 30.73
C LEU A 416 -14.71 -5.98 31.19
N SER A 417 -15.30 -6.13 32.38
CA SER A 417 -16.46 -5.31 32.80
C SER A 417 -16.18 -3.81 32.83
N ASN A 418 -14.92 -3.42 32.97
CA ASN A 418 -14.45 -2.03 33.01
C ASN A 418 -13.73 -1.60 31.71
N SER A 419 -13.60 -2.50 30.74
CA SER A 419 -12.98 -2.20 29.46
C SER A 419 -13.91 -1.31 28.62
N PHE A 420 -13.32 -0.40 27.86
CA PHE A 420 -14.03 0.36 26.85
C PHE A 420 -14.56 -0.60 25.77
N ASP A 421 -15.71 -0.25 25.17
CA ASP A 421 -16.42 -1.06 24.16
C ASP A 421 -16.95 -2.44 24.62
N VAL A 422 -16.98 -2.73 25.93
CA VAL A 422 -17.55 -4.00 26.44
C VAL A 422 -19.05 -4.15 26.13
N ASP A 423 -19.76 -3.05 25.89
CA ASP A 423 -21.14 -3.03 25.39
C ASP A 423 -21.30 -3.82 24.09
N GLN A 424 -20.32 -3.73 23.18
CA GLN A 424 -20.33 -4.47 21.92
C GLN A 424 -20.26 -5.98 22.15
N PHE A 425 -19.47 -6.40 23.14
CA PHE A 425 -19.36 -7.81 23.50
C PHE A 425 -20.67 -8.33 24.10
N TYR A 426 -21.26 -7.62 25.06
CA TYR A 426 -22.56 -8.01 25.63
C TYR A 426 -23.65 -8.09 24.58
N PHE A 427 -23.70 -7.13 23.66
CA PHE A 427 -24.64 -7.13 22.54
C PHE A 427 -24.45 -8.36 21.63
N SER A 428 -23.21 -8.67 21.26
CA SER A 428 -22.90 -9.82 20.38
C SER A 428 -23.27 -11.18 20.98
N GLU A 429 -23.21 -11.30 22.31
CA GLU A 429 -23.55 -12.51 23.05
C GLU A 429 -24.99 -12.53 23.56
N GLN A 430 -25.81 -11.53 23.17
CA GLN A 430 -27.20 -11.36 23.58
C GLN A 430 -27.39 -11.30 25.10
N ARG A 431 -26.39 -10.78 25.83
CA ARG A 431 -26.44 -10.53 27.27
C ARG A 431 -27.00 -9.15 27.55
N TYR A 432 -28.29 -9.00 27.24
CA TYR A 432 -29.01 -7.72 27.40
C TYR A 432 -29.14 -7.29 28.87
N ASP A 433 -29.06 -8.24 29.80
CA ASP A 433 -28.97 -7.98 31.24
C ASP A 433 -27.70 -7.19 31.60
N LEU A 434 -26.53 -7.64 31.11
CA LEU A 434 -25.26 -6.96 31.33
C LEU A 434 -25.16 -5.65 30.55
N LEU A 435 -25.65 -5.64 29.31
CA LEU A 435 -25.71 -4.45 28.47
C LEU A 435 -26.54 -3.35 29.12
N THR A 436 -27.71 -3.69 29.68
CA THR A 436 -28.58 -2.75 30.39
C THR A 436 -27.85 -2.15 31.60
N GLN A 437 -27.19 -2.97 32.42
CA GLN A 437 -26.40 -2.47 33.55
C GLN A 437 -25.27 -1.52 33.13
N TYR A 438 -24.59 -1.84 32.03
CA TYR A 438 -23.56 -0.97 31.45
C TYR A 438 -24.14 0.37 30.99
N VAL A 439 -25.23 0.33 30.21
CA VAL A 439 -25.95 1.52 29.73
C VAL A 439 -26.41 2.39 30.90
N LEU A 440 -26.93 1.81 31.98
CA LEU A 440 -27.39 2.55 33.15
C LEU A 440 -26.24 3.28 33.87
N LYS A 441 -25.04 2.68 33.91
CA LYS A 441 -23.82 3.28 34.50
C LYS A 441 -23.15 4.31 33.60
N ALA A 442 -23.24 4.16 32.28
CA ALA A 442 -22.60 5.08 31.32
C ALA A 442 -23.05 6.53 31.54
N THR A 443 -22.17 7.49 31.28
CA THR A 443 -22.55 8.91 31.29
C THR A 443 -23.36 9.23 30.04
N GLY A 444 -24.36 10.11 30.17
CA GLY A 444 -25.18 10.52 29.02
C GLY A 444 -26.18 9.45 28.54
N LEU A 445 -26.67 9.64 27.31
CA LEU A 445 -27.62 8.74 26.64
C LEU A 445 -27.08 8.13 25.35
N ASP A 446 -25.85 8.45 24.92
CA ASP A 446 -25.31 8.01 23.62
C ASP A 446 -25.33 6.48 23.47
N VAL A 447 -24.86 5.76 24.51
CA VAL A 447 -24.88 4.29 24.54
C VAL A 447 -26.32 3.76 24.66
N ALA A 448 -27.22 4.48 25.35
CA ALA A 448 -28.62 4.08 25.48
C ALA A 448 -29.35 4.16 24.14
N GLU A 449 -29.16 5.25 23.38
CA GLU A 449 -29.69 5.40 22.03
C GLU A 449 -29.14 4.34 21.08
N LYS A 450 -27.82 4.09 21.12
CA LYS A 450 -27.14 3.07 20.30
C LYS A 450 -27.83 1.70 20.39
N TYR A 451 -28.27 1.29 21.58
CA TYR A 451 -28.90 -0.02 21.81
C TYR A 451 -30.41 0.03 22.08
N LEU A 452 -31.05 1.19 21.91
CA LEU A 452 -32.47 1.36 22.25
C LEU A 452 -33.37 0.38 21.49
N ALA A 453 -33.07 0.13 20.21
CA ALA A 453 -33.86 -0.76 19.36
C ALA A 453 -34.00 -2.17 19.95
N VAL A 454 -32.96 -2.68 20.62
CA VAL A 454 -32.96 -4.02 21.23
C VAL A 454 -33.36 -4.01 22.69
N LEU A 455 -33.02 -2.96 23.45
CA LEU A 455 -33.32 -2.90 24.89
C LEU A 455 -34.74 -2.44 25.19
N LYS A 456 -35.40 -1.70 24.28
CA LYS A 456 -36.70 -1.09 24.56
C LYS A 456 -37.79 -2.09 24.94
N GLN A 457 -37.79 -3.30 24.38
CA GLN A 457 -38.87 -4.25 24.60
C GLN A 457 -38.82 -4.85 26.02
N ASP A 458 -37.68 -5.44 26.38
CA ASP A 458 -37.54 -6.21 27.61
C ASP A 458 -36.97 -5.38 28.78
N HIS A 459 -36.22 -4.32 28.48
CA HIS A 459 -35.51 -3.49 29.48
C HIS A 459 -35.89 -2.00 29.43
N GLY A 460 -36.91 -1.62 28.65
CA GLY A 460 -37.32 -0.21 28.50
C GLY A 460 -37.67 0.46 29.83
N GLN A 461 -38.35 -0.26 30.74
CA GLN A 461 -38.72 0.27 32.06
C GLN A 461 -37.51 0.62 32.92
N GLU A 462 -36.40 -0.11 32.81
CA GLU A 462 -35.15 0.18 33.52
C GLU A 462 -34.46 1.43 32.98
N LEU A 463 -34.62 1.73 31.68
CA LEU A 463 -34.02 2.90 31.02
C LEU A 463 -34.79 4.20 31.30
N LEU A 464 -36.11 4.14 31.54
CA LEU A 464 -36.95 5.34 31.74
C LEU A 464 -36.43 6.31 32.81
N PRO A 465 -35.99 5.88 34.00
CA PRO A 465 -35.43 6.79 35.00
C PRO A 465 -34.17 7.51 34.51
N LYS A 466 -33.33 6.83 33.72
CA LYS A 466 -32.09 7.41 33.16
C LYS A 466 -32.41 8.52 32.16
N TYR A 467 -33.31 8.24 31.22
CA TYR A 467 -33.80 9.22 30.24
C TYR A 467 -34.41 10.43 30.94
N THR A 468 -35.32 10.18 31.89
CA THR A 468 -35.99 11.23 32.65
C THR A 468 -34.99 12.13 33.37
N LYS A 469 -34.02 11.53 34.07
CA LYS A 469 -32.97 12.27 34.80
C LYS A 469 -32.14 13.13 33.85
N PHE A 470 -31.63 12.53 32.77
CA PHE A 470 -30.76 13.22 31.82
C PHE A 470 -31.46 14.39 31.13
N ILE A 471 -32.70 14.17 30.65
CA ILE A 471 -33.49 15.21 29.99
C ILE A 471 -33.76 16.37 30.97
N ARG A 472 -34.11 16.09 32.24
CA ARG A 472 -34.32 17.14 33.26
C ARG A 472 -33.06 17.96 33.51
N GLU A 473 -31.92 17.29 33.73
CA GLU A 473 -30.64 17.95 34.02
C GLU A 473 -30.18 18.82 32.85
N ARG A 474 -30.20 18.28 31.63
CA ARG A 474 -29.79 19.01 30.42
C ARG A 474 -30.77 20.10 30.03
N SER A 475 -32.07 19.93 30.27
CA SER A 475 -33.05 21.00 30.09
C SER A 475 -32.76 22.21 30.98
N ALA A 476 -32.15 22.04 32.16
CA ALA A 476 -31.84 23.16 33.03
C ALA A 476 -30.73 24.06 32.46
N THR A 477 -29.71 23.47 31.83
CA THR A 477 -28.53 24.19 31.33
C THR A 477 -28.56 24.50 29.83
N ALA A 478 -29.44 23.87 29.05
CA ALA A 478 -29.56 24.10 27.62
C ALA A 478 -29.87 25.57 27.28
N SER A 479 -29.23 26.12 26.25
CA SER A 479 -29.32 27.53 25.87
C SER A 479 -29.52 27.78 24.38
N ASN A 480 -29.23 26.79 23.52
CA ASN A 480 -29.32 26.93 22.07
C ASN A 480 -30.32 25.94 21.44
N ARG A 481 -30.67 26.18 20.17
CA ARG A 481 -31.68 25.40 19.44
C ARG A 481 -31.29 23.94 19.26
N GLU A 482 -30.04 23.67 18.93
CA GLU A 482 -29.48 22.34 18.73
C GLU A 482 -29.63 21.47 19.99
N GLN A 483 -29.31 22.02 21.17
CA GLN A 483 -29.49 21.33 22.44
C GLN A 483 -30.95 20.98 22.71
N TYR A 484 -31.90 21.86 22.36
CA TYR A 484 -33.33 21.55 22.49
C TYR A 484 -33.80 20.50 21.50
N GLN A 485 -33.26 20.49 20.27
CA GLN A 485 -33.53 19.45 19.28
C GLN A 485 -33.06 18.08 19.78
N ASN A 486 -31.84 18.00 20.33
CA ASN A 486 -31.32 16.77 20.92
C ASN A 486 -32.20 16.28 22.08
N LEU A 487 -32.66 17.18 22.95
CA LEU A 487 -33.58 16.84 24.04
C LEU A 487 -34.95 16.37 23.54
N ALA A 488 -35.47 16.98 22.47
CA ALA A 488 -36.70 16.56 21.82
C ALA A 488 -36.56 15.15 21.22
N THR A 489 -35.41 14.83 20.61
CA THR A 489 -35.09 13.49 20.13
C THR A 489 -35.07 12.48 21.27
N TYR A 490 -34.39 12.76 22.39
CA TYR A 490 -34.39 11.85 23.55
C TYR A 490 -35.78 11.66 24.16
N LEU A 491 -36.61 12.69 24.17
CA LEU A 491 -37.99 12.60 24.62
C LEU A 491 -38.84 11.73 23.68
N HIS A 492 -38.60 11.82 22.37
CA HIS A 492 -39.23 10.93 21.39
C HIS A 492 -38.79 9.48 21.61
N SER A 493 -37.48 9.22 21.67
CA SER A 493 -36.88 7.91 21.96
C SER A 493 -37.47 7.32 23.24
N MET A 494 -37.61 8.15 24.29
CA MET A 494 -38.24 7.77 25.55
C MET A 494 -39.66 7.20 25.34
N ALA A 495 -40.48 7.85 24.53
CA ALA A 495 -41.87 7.46 24.28
C ALA A 495 -42.05 6.26 23.34
N THR A 496 -40.99 5.82 22.66
CA THR A 496 -41.02 4.60 21.83
C THR A 496 -40.91 3.31 22.65
N MET A 497 -40.64 3.41 23.96
CA MET A 497 -40.56 2.25 24.86
C MET A 497 -41.96 1.78 25.28
N PRO A 498 -42.19 0.48 25.54
CA PRO A 498 -43.48 -0.01 26.03
C PRO A 498 -43.88 0.62 27.36
N ASN A 499 -45.14 1.06 27.48
CA ASN A 499 -45.72 1.68 28.68
C ASN A 499 -44.99 2.97 29.11
N SER A 500 -44.49 3.76 28.15
CA SER A 500 -43.67 4.96 28.41
C SER A 500 -44.27 6.26 27.88
N ALA A 501 -45.34 6.19 27.09
CA ALA A 501 -45.98 7.36 26.49
C ALA A 501 -46.47 8.35 27.56
N ALA A 502 -47.21 7.87 28.57
CA ALA A 502 -47.71 8.70 29.66
C ALA A 502 -46.58 9.34 30.51
N PRO A 503 -45.52 8.60 30.92
CA PRO A 503 -44.33 9.20 31.53
C PRO A 503 -43.65 10.28 30.68
N ALA A 504 -43.50 10.06 29.36
CA ALA A 504 -42.86 11.03 28.47
C ALA A 504 -43.70 12.30 28.30
N GLN A 505 -45.02 12.16 28.13
CA GLN A 505 -45.95 13.29 28.09
C GLN A 505 -45.94 14.09 29.40
N SER A 506 -45.91 13.39 30.54
CA SER A 506 -45.81 14.02 31.86
C SER A 506 -44.52 14.82 32.02
N LEU A 507 -43.38 14.26 31.59
CA LEU A 507 -42.09 14.94 31.61
C LEU A 507 -42.07 16.17 30.70
N ARG A 508 -42.66 16.07 29.49
CA ARG A 508 -42.81 17.21 28.57
C ARG A 508 -43.58 18.34 29.23
N ALA A 509 -44.74 18.03 29.83
CA ALA A 509 -45.59 19.02 30.48
C ALA A 509 -44.90 19.68 31.68
N GLU A 510 -44.21 18.89 32.51
CA GLU A 510 -43.40 19.38 33.64
C GLU A 510 -42.35 20.41 33.18
N LEU A 511 -41.59 20.09 32.14
CA LEU A 511 -40.51 20.94 31.64
C LEU A 511 -41.02 22.23 30.99
N LEU A 512 -42.10 22.17 30.21
CA LEU A 512 -42.72 23.36 29.63
C LEU A 512 -43.34 24.28 30.68
N ALA A 513 -43.90 23.73 31.76
CA ALA A 513 -44.40 24.50 32.89
C ALA A 513 -43.27 25.15 33.70
N LYS A 514 -42.15 24.45 33.89
CA LYS A 514 -40.97 24.95 34.62
C LYS A 514 -40.23 26.06 33.87
N TYR A 515 -40.22 26.03 32.53
CA TYR A 515 -39.49 26.99 31.69
C TYR A 515 -40.40 27.75 30.71
N PRO A 516 -41.38 28.54 31.18
CA PRO A 516 -42.42 29.10 30.33
C PRO A 516 -41.90 30.10 29.28
N ARG A 517 -40.75 30.75 29.55
CA ARG A 517 -40.11 31.77 28.68
C ARG A 517 -39.12 31.22 27.66
N ARG A 518 -38.87 29.90 27.63
CA ARG A 518 -37.95 29.28 26.67
C ARG A 518 -38.71 28.90 25.39
N TYR A 519 -38.97 29.88 24.53
CA TYR A 519 -39.79 29.70 23.32
C TYR A 519 -39.23 28.64 22.37
N THR A 520 -37.91 28.63 22.13
CA THR A 520 -37.26 27.62 21.28
C THR A 520 -37.45 26.20 21.81
N MET A 521 -37.33 26.00 23.13
CA MET A 521 -37.60 24.71 23.76
C MET A 521 -39.04 24.26 23.53
N ARG A 522 -40.00 25.17 23.70
CA ARG A 522 -41.42 24.91 23.47
C ARG A 522 -41.70 24.49 22.03
N GLU A 523 -41.08 25.17 21.08
CA GLU A 523 -41.21 24.85 19.66
C GLU A 523 -40.70 23.43 19.37
N GLU A 524 -39.47 23.09 19.77
CA GLU A 524 -38.89 21.77 19.48
C GLU A 524 -39.64 20.64 20.23
N PHE A 525 -40.06 20.85 21.48
CA PHE A 525 -40.77 19.82 22.25
C PHE A 525 -42.19 19.55 21.73
N ASN A 526 -42.86 20.58 21.18
CA ASN A 526 -44.19 20.42 20.59
C ASN A 526 -44.16 19.75 19.21
N ARG A 527 -43.02 19.77 18.52
CA ARG A 527 -42.83 19.01 17.27
C ARG A 527 -42.73 17.50 17.50
N VAL A 528 -42.41 17.08 18.73
CA VAL A 528 -42.33 15.66 19.07
C VAL A 528 -43.74 15.06 19.13
N VAL A 529 -44.02 14.13 18.21
CA VAL A 529 -45.22 13.30 18.24
C VAL A 529 -44.99 12.21 19.28
N LEU A 530 -45.80 12.24 20.35
CA LEU A 530 -45.86 11.21 21.38
C LEU A 530 -47.18 10.48 21.19
N SER A 531 -47.15 9.20 20.82
CA SER A 531 -48.36 8.41 20.62
C SER A 531 -49.22 8.40 21.88
N GLU A 532 -50.54 8.44 21.72
CA GLU A 532 -51.49 8.09 22.78
C GLU A 532 -51.63 6.56 22.77
N GLU A 533 -51.46 5.91 23.92
CA GLU A 533 -51.67 4.45 24.07
C GLU A 533 -53.14 4.06 23.92
#